data_AF-A0A7V9LGE4-F1
#
_entry.id   AF-A0A7V9LGE4-F1
#
_cell.length_a   1.000
_cell.length_b   1.000
_cell.length_c   1.000
_cell.angle_alpha   90.00
_cell.angle_beta   90.00
_cell.angle_gamma   90.00
#
_symmetry.space_group_name_H-M   'P 1'
#
loop_
_entity.id
_entity.type
_entity.pdbx_description
1 polymer ?
#
loop_
_entity_poly.entity_id
_entity_poly.type
_entity_poly.pdbx_seq_one_letter_code
_entity_poly.pdbx_strand_id
1 'polypeptide(L)'
;MTDPDSAWLRCYRCWARDLEVQLHYDAILKVDSDTGEPTDRIEEVQEAVVQCLRCLHDQPHLTISADETTEKARVVPVEDRWERMVAGTPWVASCTVQVDQDQVETCSGEGATESLTYGSFGEQGVREFFTHVRFHKHDEERIIVHMLVELYARSAEEASEV
;
A
#
# COMPACT_ATOMS: atom_id res chain seq x y z
N MET A 1 -5.66 -27.30 15.85
CA MET A 1 -6.40 -26.09 15.41
C MET A 1 -5.43 -24.93 15.47
N THR A 2 -5.23 -24.19 14.38
CA THR A 2 -4.58 -22.87 14.47
C THR A 2 -5.50 -21.94 15.24
N ASP A 3 -4.91 -21.14 16.11
CA ASP A 3 -5.56 -20.03 16.78
C ASP A 3 -6.28 -19.12 15.74
N PRO A 4 -7.59 -18.84 15.87
CA PRO A 4 -8.28 -17.89 14.99
C PRO A 4 -7.62 -16.50 15.01
N ASP A 5 -6.97 -16.13 16.12
CA ASP A 5 -6.26 -14.86 16.29
C ASP A 5 -4.90 -14.83 15.54
N SER A 6 -4.62 -15.82 14.67
CA SER A 6 -3.41 -15.91 13.82
C SER A 6 -3.66 -15.67 12.33
N ALA A 7 -4.81 -15.07 11.98
CA ALA A 7 -5.17 -14.69 10.61
C ALA A 7 -4.46 -13.41 10.14
N TRP A 8 -4.32 -12.40 11.00
CA TRP A 8 -3.74 -11.09 10.67
C TRP A 8 -2.29 -11.17 10.17
N LEU A 9 -1.46 -12.02 10.80
CA LEU A 9 -0.04 -12.21 10.45
C LEU A 9 0.12 -13.15 9.24
N ARG A 10 -0.45 -12.72 8.11
CA ARG A 10 -0.42 -13.40 6.81
C ARG A 10 -0.45 -12.37 5.70
N CYS A 11 0.00 -12.81 4.52
CA CYS A 11 -0.26 -12.07 3.29
C CYS A 11 -1.76 -12.06 2.98
N TYR A 12 -2.39 -10.89 2.84
CA TYR A 12 -3.82 -10.82 2.50
C TYR A 12 -4.10 -11.44 1.12
N ARG A 13 -3.17 -11.28 0.15
CA ARG A 13 -3.35 -11.71 -1.25
C ARG A 13 -3.17 -13.22 -1.46
N CYS A 14 -2.19 -13.85 -0.80
CA CYS A 14 -1.84 -15.26 -1.05
C CYS A 14 -1.84 -16.16 0.19
N TRP A 15 -2.26 -15.64 1.35
CA TRP A 15 -2.37 -16.35 2.64
C TRP A 15 -1.06 -16.92 3.22
N ALA A 16 0.07 -16.66 2.56
CA ALA A 16 1.39 -17.08 2.98
C ALA A 16 1.82 -16.41 4.30
N ARG A 17 2.71 -17.08 5.02
CA ARG A 17 3.39 -16.56 6.23
C ARG A 17 4.86 -16.19 5.98
N ASP A 18 5.29 -16.29 4.72
CA ASP A 18 6.58 -15.80 4.23
C ASP A 18 6.48 -14.27 4.11
N LEU A 19 6.82 -13.58 5.20
CA LEU A 19 6.80 -12.13 5.33
C LEU A 19 8.19 -11.64 5.74
N GLU A 20 8.66 -10.58 5.10
CA GLU A 20 9.87 -9.84 5.44
C GLU A 20 9.48 -8.42 5.89
N VAL A 21 10.31 -7.80 6.74
CA VAL A 21 10.20 -6.38 7.05
C VAL A 21 11.42 -5.66 6.49
N GLN A 22 11.17 -4.70 5.60
CA GLN A 22 12.18 -3.83 5.01
C GLN A 22 12.14 -2.50 5.76
N LEU A 23 13.29 -2.08 6.30
CA LEU A 23 13.44 -0.88 7.11
C LEU A 23 14.28 0.15 6.34
N HIS A 24 13.64 1.26 6.00
CA HIS A 24 14.27 2.41 5.39
C HIS A 24 14.53 3.45 6.48
N TYR A 25 15.71 4.05 6.47
CA TYR A 25 16.17 5.03 7.44
C TYR A 25 16.63 6.28 6.68
N ASP A 26 15.75 7.27 6.54
CA ASP A 26 15.98 8.43 5.64
C ASP A 26 16.91 9.52 6.21
N ALA A 27 17.55 9.16 7.31
CA ALA A 27 18.76 9.72 7.83
C ALA A 27 18.63 10.86 8.83
N ILE A 28 19.76 11.02 9.49
CA ILE A 28 19.83 11.22 10.92
C ILE A 28 20.83 12.41 11.06
N LEU A 29 20.70 13.39 11.98
CA LEU A 29 21.57 14.61 12.01
C LEU A 29 22.31 14.96 13.35
N LYS A 30 23.63 15.23 13.31
CA LYS A 30 24.42 16.02 14.31
C LYS A 30 25.26 17.08 13.56
N VAL A 31 25.66 18.15 14.23
CA VAL A 31 26.31 19.34 13.63
C VAL A 31 27.54 19.78 14.42
N ASP A 32 28.56 20.29 13.72
CA ASP A 32 29.80 20.80 14.31
C ASP A 32 29.53 22.16 14.96
N SER A 33 29.95 22.32 16.22
CA SER A 33 29.64 23.51 17.02
C SER A 33 30.36 24.78 16.57
N ASP A 34 31.46 24.63 15.83
CA ASP A 34 32.40 25.70 15.53
C ASP A 34 32.32 26.12 14.05
N THR A 35 32.02 25.19 13.14
CA THR A 35 31.87 25.47 11.69
C THR A 35 30.41 25.53 11.22
N GLY A 36 29.48 24.90 11.94
CA GLY A 36 28.09 24.74 11.50
C GLY A 36 27.89 23.71 10.37
N GLU A 37 28.94 22.98 9.98
CA GLU A 37 28.85 21.89 9.02
C GLU A 37 28.20 20.64 9.68
N PRO A 38 27.35 19.88 8.96
CA PRO A 38 26.80 18.64 9.51
C PRO A 38 27.90 17.60 9.74
N THR A 39 28.03 17.10 10.98
CA THR A 39 29.02 16.09 11.38
C THR A 39 28.46 14.67 11.29
N ASP A 40 27.47 14.34 12.13
CA ASP A 40 26.91 12.98 12.28
C ASP A 40 25.36 12.99 12.20
N ARG A 41 24.70 12.30 13.16
CA ARG A 41 23.39 11.65 13.08
C ARG A 41 22.59 11.53 14.43
N ILE A 42 21.47 12.28 14.61
CA ILE A 42 20.23 11.96 15.42
C ILE A 42 18.88 12.53 14.80
N GLU A 43 18.21 11.83 13.85
CA GLU A 43 16.74 11.86 13.54
C GLU A 43 16.33 10.61 12.71
N GLU A 44 15.29 9.82 13.08
CA GLU A 44 15.08 8.48 12.52
C GLU A 44 13.67 8.32 11.91
N VAL A 45 13.52 8.63 10.61
CA VAL A 45 12.32 8.22 9.85
C VAL A 45 12.47 6.74 9.51
N GLN A 46 11.84 5.89 10.32
CA GLN A 46 11.76 4.44 10.09
C GLN A 46 10.55 4.14 9.20
N GLU A 47 10.73 4.20 7.88
CA GLU A 47 9.74 3.65 6.96
C GLU A 47 9.87 2.12 6.94
N ALA A 48 8.90 1.45 7.57
CA ALA A 48 8.85 0.00 7.70
C ALA A 48 7.80 -0.58 6.75
N VAL A 49 8.24 -1.25 5.69
CA VAL A 49 7.36 -1.97 4.76
C VAL A 49 7.40 -3.45 5.09
N VAL A 50 6.22 -4.06 5.30
CA VAL A 50 6.09 -5.51 5.48
C VAL A 50 5.72 -6.12 4.12
N GLN A 51 6.58 -6.96 3.54
CA GLN A 51 6.37 -7.52 2.20
C GLN A 51 6.24 -9.05 2.23
N CYS A 52 5.41 -9.62 1.36
CA CYS A 52 5.28 -11.06 1.22
C CYS A 52 6.25 -11.64 0.16
N LEU A 53 7.21 -12.46 0.60
CA LEU A 53 8.23 -13.04 -0.29
C LEU A 53 7.70 -14.02 -1.36
N ARG A 54 6.43 -14.43 -1.31
CA ARG A 54 5.83 -15.32 -2.33
C ARG A 54 5.14 -14.61 -3.48
N CYS A 55 4.66 -13.39 -3.25
CA CYS A 55 3.92 -12.63 -4.25
C CYS A 55 4.43 -11.20 -4.41
N LEU A 56 5.46 -10.82 -3.66
CA LEU A 56 6.13 -9.50 -3.67
C LEU A 56 5.15 -8.33 -3.48
N HIS A 57 4.08 -8.56 -2.73
CA HIS A 57 3.14 -7.51 -2.33
C HIS A 57 3.46 -7.02 -0.94
N ASP A 58 3.39 -5.71 -0.77
CA ASP A 58 3.41 -5.07 0.54
C ASP A 58 2.10 -5.34 1.29
N GLN A 59 2.17 -5.32 2.61
CA GLN A 59 1.12 -5.70 3.54
C GLN A 59 0.75 -4.46 4.38
N PRO A 60 0.02 -3.48 3.83
CA PRO A 60 -0.24 -2.20 4.49
C PRO A 60 -1.14 -2.30 5.74
N HIS A 61 -1.70 -3.49 6.00
CA HIS A 61 -2.39 -3.86 7.24
C HIS A 61 -1.46 -4.30 8.37
N LEU A 62 -0.15 -4.34 8.14
CA LEU A 62 0.89 -4.67 9.10
C LEU A 62 1.87 -3.50 9.24
N THR A 63 2.37 -3.29 10.44
CA THR A 63 3.48 -2.35 10.72
C THR A 63 4.42 -2.97 11.74
N ILE A 64 5.55 -2.31 12.02
CA ILE A 64 6.45 -2.69 13.11
C ILE A 64 6.30 -1.67 14.27
N SER A 65 6.20 -2.18 15.48
CA SER A 65 6.16 -1.35 16.71
C SER A 65 7.23 -1.82 17.68
N ALA A 66 7.88 -0.87 18.36
CA ALA A 66 8.78 -1.19 19.47
C ALA A 66 7.97 -1.60 20.72
N ASP A 67 8.34 -2.71 21.34
CA ASP A 67 7.81 -3.13 22.62
C ASP A 67 8.49 -2.33 23.75
N GLU A 68 7.75 -1.41 24.37
CA GLU A 68 8.19 -0.58 25.50
C GLU A 68 8.74 -1.39 26.69
N THR A 69 8.36 -2.67 26.81
CA THR A 69 8.76 -3.55 27.92
C THR A 69 9.93 -4.47 27.59
N THR A 70 10.26 -4.68 26.31
CA THR A 70 11.32 -5.63 25.91
C THR A 70 12.37 -5.06 24.94
N GLU A 71 12.27 -3.78 24.57
CA GLU A 71 13.13 -3.07 23.58
C GLU A 71 13.16 -3.74 22.19
N LYS A 72 12.26 -4.69 21.93
CA LYS A 72 12.21 -5.44 20.67
C LYS A 72 11.12 -4.92 19.77
N ALA A 73 11.49 -4.65 18.51
CA ALA A 73 10.53 -4.38 17.47
C ALA A 73 9.75 -5.66 17.10
N ARG A 74 8.42 -5.55 16.99
CA ARG A 74 7.50 -6.65 16.65
C ARG A 74 6.54 -6.20 15.55
N VAL A 75 6.25 -7.08 14.60
CA VAL A 75 5.15 -6.88 13.64
C VAL A 75 3.81 -6.93 14.37
N VAL A 76 3.00 -5.90 14.20
CA VAL A 76 1.65 -5.72 14.75
C VAL A 76 0.66 -5.43 13.62
N PRO A 77 -0.62 -5.78 13.76
CA PRO A 77 -1.63 -5.28 12.84
C PRO A 77 -1.74 -3.75 12.97
N VAL A 78 -2.14 -3.09 11.88
CA VAL A 78 -2.74 -1.75 11.94
C VAL A 78 -4.23 -1.97 12.06
N GLU A 79 -4.83 -1.80 13.24
CA GLU A 79 -6.16 -2.33 13.60
C GLU A 79 -7.23 -2.03 12.53
N ASP A 80 -7.43 -0.75 12.17
CA ASP A 80 -8.43 -0.33 11.18
C ASP A 80 -8.21 -0.90 9.77
N ARG A 81 -6.97 -1.24 9.42
CA ARG A 81 -6.62 -1.81 8.11
C ARG A 81 -6.70 -3.34 8.12
N TRP A 82 -6.31 -3.98 9.23
CA TRP A 82 -6.41 -5.43 9.40
C TRP A 82 -7.87 -5.89 9.35
N GLU A 83 -8.76 -5.20 10.07
CA GLU A 83 -10.18 -5.54 10.11
C GLU A 83 -10.81 -5.46 8.72
N ARG A 84 -10.42 -4.46 7.93
CA ARG A 84 -10.83 -4.33 6.53
C ARG A 84 -10.17 -5.40 5.66
N MET A 85 -8.85 -5.34 5.45
CA MET A 85 -8.14 -6.13 4.43
C MET A 85 -8.12 -7.66 4.66
N VAL A 86 -8.33 -8.14 5.89
CA VAL A 86 -8.20 -9.58 6.20
C VAL A 86 -9.49 -10.18 6.76
N ALA A 87 -10.26 -9.44 7.53
CA ALA A 87 -11.55 -9.90 8.09
C ALA A 87 -12.78 -9.33 7.35
N GLY A 88 -12.60 -8.26 6.55
CA GLY A 88 -13.67 -7.58 5.84
C GLY A 88 -14.17 -8.34 4.62
N THR A 89 -15.33 -7.91 4.15
CA THR A 89 -15.92 -8.45 2.92
C THR A 89 -15.28 -7.75 1.71
N PRO A 90 -14.87 -8.48 0.66
CA PRO A 90 -14.44 -7.86 -0.60
C PRO A 90 -15.65 -7.30 -1.36
N TRP A 91 -15.55 -6.05 -1.77
CA TRP A 91 -16.52 -5.31 -2.57
C TRP A 91 -15.90 -4.97 -3.92
N VAL A 92 -16.58 -5.32 -5.01
CA VAL A 92 -16.09 -5.06 -6.37
C VAL A 92 -17.02 -4.08 -7.08
N ALA A 93 -16.48 -2.93 -7.44
CA ALA A 93 -17.16 -1.92 -8.26
C ALA A 93 -16.57 -1.92 -9.68
N SER A 94 -17.43 -1.73 -10.70
CA SER A 94 -16.97 -1.38 -12.04
C SER A 94 -17.03 0.14 -12.17
N CYS A 95 -15.88 0.78 -12.37
CA CYS A 95 -15.81 2.22 -12.57
C CYS A 95 -15.32 2.58 -13.99
N THR A 96 -15.49 3.84 -14.35
CA THR A 96 -15.00 4.41 -15.60
C THR A 96 -14.44 5.78 -15.27
N VAL A 97 -13.14 5.96 -15.46
CA VAL A 97 -12.42 7.18 -15.10
C VAL A 97 -11.99 7.89 -16.38
N GLN A 98 -12.10 9.21 -16.40
CA GLN A 98 -11.49 10.04 -17.45
C GLN A 98 -10.17 10.57 -16.92
N VAL A 99 -9.12 10.41 -17.70
CA VAL A 99 -7.76 10.84 -17.38
C VAL A 99 -7.25 11.68 -18.54
N ASP A 100 -6.56 12.78 -18.28
CA ASP A 100 -5.94 13.58 -19.34
C ASP A 100 -4.66 12.85 -19.84
N GLN A 101 -4.40 12.84 -21.15
CA GLN A 101 -3.38 11.98 -21.77
C GLN A 101 -1.94 12.28 -21.32
N ASP A 102 -1.67 13.49 -20.84
CA ASP A 102 -0.37 13.90 -20.30
C ASP A 102 -0.06 13.29 -18.92
N GLN A 103 -1.07 12.77 -18.21
CA GLN A 103 -0.92 12.07 -16.92
C GLN A 103 -0.62 10.57 -17.06
N VAL A 104 -0.58 10.04 -18.29
CA VAL A 104 -0.38 8.61 -18.56
C VAL A 104 0.87 8.41 -19.40
N GLU A 105 1.97 8.04 -18.74
CA GLU A 105 3.27 7.75 -19.39
C GLU A 105 3.20 6.65 -20.45
N THR A 106 2.40 5.60 -20.21
CA THR A 106 2.15 4.54 -21.19
C THR A 106 0.77 3.90 -21.01
N CYS A 107 0.11 3.62 -22.12
CA CYS A 107 -1.15 2.86 -22.16
C CYS A 107 -1.00 1.45 -22.77
N SER A 108 0.22 1.02 -23.14
CA SER A 108 0.43 -0.30 -23.76
C SER A 108 1.77 -0.95 -23.38
N GLY A 109 1.80 -2.29 -23.37
CA GLY A 109 2.98 -3.06 -22.97
C GLY A 109 3.13 -3.18 -21.45
N GLU A 110 4.38 -3.35 -21.00
CA GLU A 110 4.77 -3.37 -19.59
C GLU A 110 4.55 -1.99 -18.95
N GLY A 111 4.19 -1.94 -17.66
CA GLY A 111 3.86 -0.69 -16.94
C GLY A 111 2.52 -0.04 -17.31
N ALA A 112 1.86 -0.44 -18.41
CA ALA A 112 0.62 0.19 -18.88
C ALA A 112 -0.53 0.19 -17.85
N THR A 113 -0.73 -0.93 -17.15
CA THR A 113 -1.77 -1.04 -16.12
C THR A 113 -1.47 -0.11 -14.94
N GLU A 114 -0.21 -0.02 -14.52
CA GLU A 114 0.23 0.83 -13.41
C GLU A 114 0.10 2.31 -13.77
N SER A 115 0.54 2.70 -14.96
CA SER A 115 0.43 4.06 -15.49
C SER A 115 -1.03 4.51 -15.67
N LEU A 116 -1.90 3.65 -16.21
CA LEU A 116 -3.34 3.93 -16.33
C LEU A 116 -4.05 3.99 -14.97
N THR A 117 -3.66 3.14 -14.01
CA THR A 117 -4.14 3.20 -12.62
C THR A 117 -3.68 4.50 -11.94
N TYR A 118 -2.41 4.88 -12.11
CA TYR A 118 -1.83 6.09 -11.54
C TYR A 118 -2.48 7.36 -12.11
N GLY A 119 -2.69 7.44 -13.42
CA GLY A 119 -3.47 8.54 -14.01
C GLY A 119 -4.93 8.58 -13.51
N SER A 120 -5.52 7.42 -13.19
CA SER A 120 -6.91 7.35 -12.70
C SER A 120 -7.07 7.70 -11.21
N PHE A 121 -6.05 7.41 -10.39
CA PHE A 121 -6.17 7.40 -8.92
C PHE A 121 -4.95 7.97 -8.16
N GLY A 122 -3.87 8.35 -8.83
CA GLY A 122 -2.62 8.78 -8.19
C GLY A 122 -1.85 7.62 -7.56
N GLU A 123 -1.05 7.93 -6.55
CA GLU A 123 -0.10 7.00 -5.92
C GLU A 123 -0.76 5.72 -5.37
N GLN A 124 -0.08 4.59 -5.59
CA GLN A 124 -0.40 3.33 -4.95
C GLN A 124 0.12 3.35 -3.51
N GLY A 125 -0.71 3.01 -2.53
CA GLY A 125 -0.33 3.00 -1.10
C GLY A 125 -1.23 3.83 -0.18
N VAL A 126 -1.79 4.95 -0.68
CA VAL A 126 -2.85 5.72 0.02
C VAL A 126 -4.24 5.05 -0.05
N ARG A 127 -4.37 3.99 -0.85
CA ARG A 127 -5.63 3.39 -1.27
C ARG A 127 -5.65 1.90 -0.95
N GLU A 128 -6.55 1.49 -0.06
CA GLU A 128 -6.70 0.10 0.40
C GLU A 128 -7.51 -0.77 -0.59
N PHE A 129 -7.24 -0.59 -1.89
CA PHE A 129 -8.00 -1.23 -2.96
C PHE A 129 -7.17 -1.61 -4.17
N PHE A 130 -7.54 -2.73 -4.76
CA PHE A 130 -6.95 -3.33 -5.95
C PHE A 130 -7.64 -2.80 -7.19
N THR A 131 -6.85 -2.49 -8.20
CA THR A 131 -7.35 -2.01 -9.48
C THR A 131 -7.05 -3.03 -10.56
N HIS A 132 -8.01 -3.24 -11.46
CA HIS A 132 -7.85 -4.10 -12.63
C HIS A 132 -8.39 -3.39 -13.86
N VAL A 133 -7.50 -2.72 -14.59
CA VAL A 133 -7.80 -2.13 -15.91
C VAL A 133 -8.31 -3.23 -16.83
N ARG A 134 -9.53 -3.07 -17.37
CA ARG A 134 -10.15 -4.03 -18.30
C ARG A 134 -9.86 -3.67 -19.74
N PHE A 135 -10.08 -2.40 -20.07
CA PHE A 135 -9.77 -1.79 -21.36
C PHE A 135 -9.79 -0.27 -21.19
N HIS A 136 -9.18 0.43 -22.14
CA HIS A 136 -9.28 1.88 -22.25
C HIS A 136 -9.61 2.26 -23.70
N LYS A 137 -10.08 3.49 -23.91
CA LYS A 137 -10.19 4.12 -25.22
C LYS A 137 -9.63 5.53 -25.15
N HIS A 138 -9.06 6.01 -26.25
CA HIS A 138 -8.67 7.42 -26.39
C HIS A 138 -9.89 8.22 -26.88
N ASP A 139 -10.03 9.44 -26.37
CA ASP A 139 -11.14 10.34 -26.66
C ASP A 139 -10.58 11.78 -26.66
N GLU A 140 -10.28 12.30 -27.85
CA GLU A 140 -9.56 13.57 -28.04
C GLU A 140 -8.24 13.62 -27.23
N GLU A 141 -8.14 14.52 -26.24
CA GLU A 141 -6.97 14.69 -25.36
C GLU A 141 -7.05 13.82 -24.09
N ARG A 142 -8.04 12.93 -23.98
CA ARG A 142 -8.30 12.07 -22.80
C ARG A 142 -8.16 10.59 -23.08
N ILE A 143 -7.98 9.83 -22.01
CA ILE A 143 -8.13 8.38 -21.95
C ILE A 143 -9.32 8.06 -21.05
N ILE A 144 -10.26 7.28 -21.57
CA ILE A 144 -11.40 6.75 -20.83
C ILE A 144 -11.03 5.33 -20.39
N VAL A 145 -10.72 5.15 -19.12
CA VAL A 145 -10.23 3.89 -18.56
C VAL A 145 -11.40 3.17 -17.87
N HIS A 146 -11.69 1.94 -18.31
CA HIS A 146 -12.71 1.08 -17.69
C HIS A 146 -12.01 0.02 -16.85
N MET A 147 -12.32 -0.04 -15.56
CA MET A 147 -11.64 -0.93 -14.61
C MET A 147 -12.59 -1.51 -13.56
N LEU A 148 -12.13 -2.58 -12.91
CA LEU A 148 -12.68 -3.03 -11.64
C LEU A 148 -11.85 -2.43 -10.51
N VAL A 149 -12.52 -2.00 -9.44
CA VAL A 149 -11.92 -1.69 -8.15
C VAL A 149 -12.44 -2.71 -7.15
N GLU A 150 -11.53 -3.40 -6.48
CA GLU A 150 -11.82 -4.32 -5.38
C GLU A 150 -11.29 -3.70 -4.09
N LEU A 151 -12.18 -3.40 -3.15
CA LEU A 151 -11.84 -2.88 -1.82
C LEU A 151 -12.35 -3.84 -0.76
N TYR A 152 -11.76 -3.83 0.43
CA TYR A 152 -12.26 -4.60 1.56
C TYR A 152 -12.87 -3.67 2.61
N ALA A 153 -14.07 -3.99 3.07
CA ALA A 153 -14.78 -3.18 4.06
C ALA A 153 -15.56 -4.06 5.05
N ARG A 154 -15.79 -3.52 6.25
CA ARG A 154 -16.56 -4.15 7.33
C ARG A 154 -18.06 -4.12 7.05
N SER A 155 -18.54 -3.14 6.28
CA SER A 155 -19.95 -3.00 5.89
C SER A 155 -20.11 -2.47 4.45
N ALA A 156 -21.34 -2.56 3.93
CA ALA A 156 -21.72 -1.97 2.64
C ALA A 156 -21.75 -0.44 2.66
N GLU A 157 -21.98 0.14 3.84
CA GLU A 157 -22.02 1.59 4.07
C GLU A 157 -20.59 2.15 3.98
N GLU A 158 -19.64 1.56 4.72
CA GLU A 158 -18.21 1.88 4.65
C GLU A 158 -17.68 1.68 3.22
N ALA A 159 -18.09 0.62 2.51
CA ALA A 159 -17.72 0.40 1.10
C ALA A 159 -18.23 1.46 0.12
N SER A 160 -19.20 2.29 0.52
CA SER A 160 -19.81 3.34 -0.32
C SER A 160 -19.26 4.75 -0.06
N GLU A 161 -18.41 4.90 0.96
CA GLU A 161 -17.79 6.18 1.35
C GLU A 161 -16.36 6.38 0.78
N VAL A 162 -15.85 5.41 -0.01
CA VAL A 162 -14.48 5.33 -0.55
C VAL A 162 -14.41 5.75 -2.02
#